data_AF-D9CI03-F1
#
_entry.id   AF-D9CI03-F1
#
_cell.length_a   1.000
_cell.length_b   1.000
_cell.length_c   1.000
_cell.angle_alpha   90.00
_cell.angle_beta   90.00
_cell.angle_gamma   90.00
#
_symmetry.space_group_name_H-M   'P 1'
#
loop_
_entity.id
_entity.type
_entity.pdbx_description
1 polymer ?
#
loop_
_entity_poly.entity_id
_entity_poly.type
_entity_poly.pdbx_seq_one_letter_code
_entity_poly.pdbx_strand_id
1 'polypeptide(L)'
;VWGFNDVTTASGIYYQLWTNGVPTINTGPTGLENFDTVVSLAKANGLRLLVTLTNNWSDYGGMDVYTSQLVGSGQAHDVFYTNAKTQAAYKNYVNAFVTRYVNEPTILAWELRNEP
;
A
#
# COMPACT_ATOMS: atom_id res chain seq x y z
N VAL A 1 9.60 -4.48 4.66
CA VAL A 1 8.73 -5.36 3.82
C VAL A 1 7.65 -4.50 3.18
N TRP A 2 7.23 -4.83 1.96
CA TRP A 2 6.25 -4.04 1.22
C TRP A 2 4.83 -4.33 1.71
N GLY A 3 4.23 -3.35 2.38
CA GLY A 3 2.81 -3.32 2.72
C GLY A 3 2.00 -2.55 1.67
N PHE A 4 2.46 -2.52 0.42
CA PHE A 4 1.80 -1.93 -0.73
C PHE A 4 1.95 -2.85 -1.94
N ASN A 5 0.96 -2.80 -2.83
CA ASN A 5 1.01 -3.35 -4.18
C ASN A 5 -0.21 -2.82 -4.93
N ASP A 6 -0.02 -1.70 -5.63
CA ASP A 6 -1.03 -0.96 -6.35
C ASP A 6 -1.06 -1.40 -7.82
N VAL A 7 -2.22 -1.87 -8.28
CA VAL A 7 -2.41 -2.34 -9.65
C VAL A 7 -3.64 -1.71 -10.30
N THR A 8 -3.63 -1.59 -11.63
CA THR A 8 -4.81 -1.19 -12.42
C THR A 8 -5.51 -2.38 -13.09
N THR A 9 -4.90 -3.57 -13.00
CA THR A 9 -5.45 -4.83 -13.50
C THR A 9 -5.18 -5.90 -12.45
N ALA A 10 -6.22 -6.59 -11.99
CA ALA A 10 -6.07 -7.64 -10.99
C ALA A 10 -5.33 -8.85 -11.59
N SER A 11 -4.19 -9.20 -11.00
CA SER A 11 -3.40 -10.38 -11.35
C SER A 11 -2.49 -10.76 -10.19
N GLY A 12 -2.37 -12.06 -9.90
CA GLY A 12 -1.51 -12.56 -8.83
C GLY A 12 -1.82 -11.95 -7.46
N ILE A 13 -0.77 -11.68 -6.68
CA ILE A 13 -0.87 -10.97 -5.40
C ILE A 13 -0.90 -9.47 -5.66
N TYR A 14 -1.89 -8.77 -5.09
CA TYR A 14 -2.00 -7.31 -5.10
C TYR A 14 -2.82 -6.84 -3.90
N TYR A 15 -2.59 -5.62 -3.41
CA TYR A 15 -3.23 -5.12 -2.19
C TYR A 15 -4.26 -4.04 -2.46
N GLN A 16 -4.09 -3.26 -3.52
CA GLN A 16 -5.05 -2.22 -3.92
C GLN A 16 -5.23 -2.23 -5.44
N LEU A 17 -6.48 -2.37 -5.88
CA LEU A 17 -6.87 -2.30 -7.29
C LEU A 17 -7.48 -0.93 -7.57
N TRP A 18 -7.01 -0.28 -8.63
CA TRP A 18 -7.51 0.99 -9.11
C TRP A 18 -8.32 0.80 -10.38
N THR A 19 -9.59 1.23 -10.35
CA THR A 19 -10.48 1.21 -11.51
C THR A 19 -11.09 2.58 -11.70
N ASN A 20 -10.67 3.30 -12.74
CA ASN A 20 -11.20 4.63 -13.11
C ASN A 20 -11.24 5.62 -11.92
N GLY A 21 -10.11 5.76 -11.21
CA GLY A 21 -10.02 6.66 -10.05
C GLY A 21 -10.62 6.13 -8.75
N VAL A 22 -11.12 4.89 -8.73
CA VAL A 22 -11.68 4.26 -7.53
C VAL A 22 -10.72 3.16 -7.02
N PRO A 23 -10.11 3.34 -5.84
CA PRO A 23 -9.32 2.30 -5.19
C PRO A 23 -10.21 1.29 -4.45
N THR A 24 -9.91 0.01 -4.59
CA THR A 24 -10.50 -1.10 -3.81
C THR A 24 -9.40 -1.94 -3.19
N ILE A 25 -9.45 -2.15 -1.87
CA ILE A 25 -8.45 -2.94 -1.15
C ILE A 25 -8.81 -4.42 -1.27
N ASN A 26 -7.87 -5.23 -1.74
CA ASN A 26 -8.03 -6.68 -1.79
C ASN A 26 -7.73 -7.27 -0.41
N THR A 27 -8.78 -7.62 0.32
CA THR A 27 -8.64 -8.24 1.65
C THR A 27 -8.67 -9.77 1.62
N GLY A 28 -8.73 -10.39 0.44
CA GLY A 28 -8.85 -11.84 0.28
C GLY A 28 -7.49 -12.56 0.20
N PRO A 29 -7.49 -13.84 -0.21
CA PRO A 29 -6.31 -14.71 -0.22
C PRO A 29 -5.15 -14.22 -1.09
N THR A 30 -5.45 -13.48 -2.16
CA THR A 30 -4.45 -12.87 -3.04
C THR A 30 -4.12 -11.43 -2.66
N GLY A 31 -4.60 -10.96 -1.51
CA GLY A 31 -4.43 -9.61 -1.01
C GLY A 31 -3.88 -9.60 0.42
N LEU A 32 -4.54 -8.90 1.33
CA LEU A 32 -4.03 -8.73 2.69
C LEU A 32 -3.93 -10.03 3.50
N GLU A 33 -4.68 -11.09 3.17
CA GLU A 33 -4.48 -12.41 3.80
C GLU A 33 -3.12 -13.03 3.43
N ASN A 34 -2.57 -12.69 2.26
CA ASN A 34 -1.20 -13.05 1.92
C ASN A 34 -0.19 -12.34 2.85
N PHE A 35 -0.43 -11.06 3.16
CA PHE A 35 0.40 -10.32 4.12
C PHE A 35 0.24 -10.83 5.56
N ASP A 36 -0.94 -11.33 5.95
CA ASP A 36 -1.11 -12.02 7.24
C ASP A 36 -0.20 -13.24 7.36
N THR A 37 0.01 -13.95 6.25
CA THR A 37 0.95 -15.08 6.21
C THR A 37 2.39 -14.60 6.45
N VAL A 38 2.79 -13.46 5.87
CA VAL A 38 4.10 -12.84 6.13
C VAL A 38 4.26 -12.49 7.61
N VAL A 39 3.25 -11.87 8.22
CA VAL A 39 3.23 -11.53 9.65
C VAL A 39 3.33 -12.78 10.51
N SER A 40 2.54 -13.82 10.22
CA SER A 40 2.54 -15.09 10.94
C SER A 40 3.91 -15.78 10.89
N LEU A 41 4.53 -15.83 9.71
CA LEU A 41 5.86 -16.40 9.53
C LEU A 41 6.93 -15.58 10.26
N ALA A 42 6.88 -14.26 10.20
CA ALA A 42 7.80 -13.40 10.95
C ALA A 42 7.70 -13.65 12.46
N LYS A 43 6.47 -13.72 12.98
CA LYS A 43 6.19 -14.02 14.38
C LYS A 43 6.73 -15.38 14.81
N ALA A 44 6.48 -16.42 14.02
CA ALA A 44 6.96 -17.79 14.28
C ALA A 44 8.50 -17.87 14.33
N ASN A 45 9.19 -16.95 13.67
CA ASN A 45 10.66 -16.88 13.62
C ASN A 45 11.25 -15.79 14.53
N GLY A 46 10.45 -15.16 15.39
CA GLY A 46 10.92 -14.11 16.30
C GLY A 46 11.41 -12.83 15.60
N LEU A 47 11.01 -12.62 14.34
CA LEU A 47 11.35 -11.43 13.56
C LEU A 47 10.35 -10.30 13.82
N ARG A 48 10.78 -9.07 13.56
CA ARG A 48 9.93 -7.87 13.63
C ARG A 48 9.96 -7.16 12.28
N LEU A 49 8.82 -6.62 11.87
CA LEU A 49 8.62 -6.08 10.52
C LEU A 49 8.57 -4.56 10.54
N LEU A 50 9.48 -3.91 9.82
CA LEU A 50 9.27 -2.55 9.34
C LEU A 50 8.47 -2.65 8.03
N VAL A 51 7.27 -2.07 8.02
CA VAL A 51 6.33 -2.18 6.89
C VAL A 51 6.18 -0.84 6.21
N THR A 52 6.50 -0.80 4.91
CA THR A 52 6.40 0.40 4.09
C THR A 52 5.06 0.45 3.38
N LEU A 53 4.43 1.63 3.32
CA LEU A 53 3.00 1.77 2.98
C LEU A 53 2.71 2.32 1.57
N THR A 54 3.71 2.80 0.84
CA THR A 54 3.68 3.02 -0.62
C THR A 54 5.12 3.22 -1.14
N ASN A 55 5.31 3.36 -2.45
CA ASN A 55 6.62 3.44 -3.09
C ASN A 55 6.82 4.79 -3.78
N ASN A 56 8.06 5.30 -3.75
CA ASN A 56 8.49 6.37 -4.63
C ASN A 56 8.58 5.93 -6.09
N TRP A 57 9.05 4.71 -6.31
CA TRP A 57 9.23 4.15 -7.64
C TRP A 57 7.96 3.46 -8.17
N SER A 58 7.97 3.13 -9.46
CA SER A 58 6.85 2.47 -10.14
C SER A 58 6.68 0.99 -9.79
N ASP A 59 7.66 0.38 -9.12
CA ASP A 59 7.59 -1.03 -8.73
C ASP A 59 6.45 -1.26 -7.74
N TYR A 60 5.59 -2.22 -8.07
CA TYR A 60 4.32 -2.48 -7.38
C TYR A 60 3.41 -1.24 -7.31
N GLY A 61 3.48 -0.40 -8.35
CA GLY A 61 2.64 0.78 -8.55
C GLY A 61 3.25 2.04 -7.95
N GLY A 62 3.07 2.26 -6.64
CA GLY A 62 3.61 3.44 -5.95
C GLY A 62 2.82 4.74 -6.16
N MET A 63 3.46 5.86 -5.84
CA MET A 63 2.83 7.19 -5.87
C MET A 63 2.23 7.57 -7.23
N ASP A 64 2.84 7.12 -8.33
CA ASP A 64 2.39 7.44 -9.69
C ASP A 64 1.04 6.80 -10.06
N VAL A 65 0.66 5.69 -9.43
CA VAL A 65 -0.69 5.13 -9.61
C VAL A 65 -1.74 6.07 -9.01
N TYR A 66 -1.47 6.64 -7.84
CA TYR A 66 -2.39 7.60 -7.21
C TYR A 66 -2.54 8.88 -8.04
N THR A 67 -1.43 9.47 -8.50
CA THR A 67 -1.46 10.71 -9.29
C THR A 67 -2.16 10.48 -10.63
N SER A 68 -1.84 9.39 -11.32
CA SER A 68 -2.46 9.06 -12.61
C SER A 68 -3.97 8.79 -12.50
N GLN A 69 -4.42 8.11 -11.45
CA GLN A 69 -5.82 7.73 -11.27
C GLN A 69 -6.70 8.88 -10.76
N LEU A 70 -6.16 9.82 -9.98
CA LEU A 70 -6.95 10.85 -9.29
C LEU A 70 -6.80 12.27 -9.85
N VAL A 71 -5.69 12.54 -10.53
CA VAL A 71 -5.36 13.86 -11.07
C VAL A 71 -5.29 13.81 -12.60
N GLY A 72 -4.67 12.76 -13.16
CA GLY A 72 -4.57 12.50 -14.59
C GLY A 72 -3.22 11.92 -14.97
N SER A 73 -3.11 11.31 -16.16
CA SER A 73 -1.82 10.77 -16.63
C SER A 73 -0.81 11.88 -16.92
N GLY A 74 0.48 11.58 -16.72
CA GLY A 74 1.59 12.50 -17.01
C GLY A 74 1.74 13.68 -16.03
N GLN A 75 1.08 13.61 -14.87
CA GLN A 75 1.27 14.61 -13.81
C GLN A 75 2.66 14.49 -13.18
N ALA A 76 3.14 15.61 -12.62
CA ALA A 76 4.39 15.60 -11.88
C ALA A 76 4.28 14.68 -10.65
N HIS A 77 5.35 13.93 -10.40
CA HIS A 77 5.43 12.95 -9.32
C HIS A 77 5.13 13.54 -7.94
N ASP A 78 5.63 14.75 -7.69
CA ASP A 78 5.49 15.47 -6.42
C ASP A 78 4.07 15.95 -6.12
N VAL A 79 3.15 15.92 -7.10
CA VAL A 79 1.71 16.20 -6.90
C VAL A 79 1.11 15.25 -5.88
N PHE A 80 1.65 14.05 -5.70
CA PHE A 80 1.23 13.14 -4.64
C PHE A 80 1.25 13.80 -3.26
N TYR A 81 2.27 14.64 -3.00
CA TYR A 81 2.51 15.28 -1.70
C TYR A 81 1.58 16.46 -1.44
N THR A 82 1.02 17.09 -2.46
CA THR A 82 0.27 18.36 -2.33
C THR A 82 -1.19 18.25 -2.71
N ASN A 83 -1.58 17.25 -3.51
CA ASN A 83 -2.95 17.08 -3.95
C ASN A 83 -3.82 16.43 -2.87
N ALA A 84 -4.93 17.08 -2.52
CA ALA A 84 -5.83 16.59 -1.47
C ALA A 84 -6.45 15.22 -1.79
N LYS A 85 -6.72 14.90 -3.07
CA LYS A 85 -7.32 13.60 -3.46
C LYS A 85 -6.31 12.47 -3.28
N THR A 86 -5.07 12.65 -3.71
CA THR A 86 -4.01 11.63 -3.56
C THR A 86 -3.72 11.37 -2.08
N GLN A 87 -3.59 12.44 -1.29
CA GLN A 87 -3.40 12.33 0.16
C GLN A 87 -4.57 11.61 0.85
N ALA A 88 -5.82 11.93 0.49
CA ALA A 88 -7.00 11.29 1.05
C ALA A 88 -7.04 9.79 0.73
N ALA A 89 -6.80 9.41 -0.53
CA ALA A 89 -6.77 8.02 -0.92
C ALA A 89 -5.64 7.24 -0.23
N TYR A 90 -4.44 7.84 -0.11
CA TYR A 90 -3.33 7.22 0.59
C TYR A 90 -3.65 7.03 2.08
N LYS A 91 -4.19 8.05 2.75
CA LYS A 91 -4.63 7.93 4.15
C LYS A 91 -5.70 6.87 4.35
N ASN A 92 -6.62 6.69 3.40
CA ASN A 92 -7.62 5.61 3.45
C ASN A 92 -6.96 4.23 3.39
N TYR A 93 -5.98 4.04 2.49
CA TYR A 93 -5.21 2.80 2.42
C TYR A 93 -4.43 2.54 3.72
N VAL A 94 -3.69 3.55 4.21
CA VAL A 94 -2.95 3.48 5.48
C VAL A 94 -3.88 3.12 6.63
N ASN A 95 -5.06 3.76 6.72
CA ASN A 95 -6.02 3.46 7.77
C ASN A 95 -6.48 2.01 7.74
N ALA A 96 -6.83 1.48 6.55
CA ALA A 96 -7.24 0.10 6.40
C ALA A 96 -6.12 -0.90 6.76
N PHE A 97 -4.91 -0.67 6.25
CA PHE A 97 -3.76 -1.54 6.48
C PHE A 97 -3.33 -1.53 7.96
N VAL A 98 -3.12 -0.35 8.53
CA VAL A 98 -2.69 -0.21 9.92
C VAL A 98 -3.74 -0.75 10.88
N THR A 99 -5.03 -0.49 10.64
CA THR A 99 -6.11 -1.03 11.48
C THR A 99 -6.10 -2.56 11.55
N ARG A 100 -5.77 -3.24 10.43
CA ARG A 100 -5.67 -4.70 10.39
C ARG A 100 -4.61 -5.26 11.35
N TYR A 101 -3.51 -4.51 11.56
CA TYR A 101 -2.34 -4.98 12.31
C TYR A 101 -2.04 -4.14 13.56
N VAL A 102 -2.94 -3.24 13.98
CA VAL A 102 -2.69 -2.27 15.07
C VAL A 102 -2.31 -2.92 16.39
N ASN A 103 -2.82 -4.12 16.65
CA ASN A 103 -2.55 -4.89 17.87
C ASN A 103 -1.51 -6.00 17.67
N GLU A 104 -0.83 -6.05 16.52
CA GLU A 104 0.13 -7.11 16.22
C GLU A 104 1.57 -6.67 16.58
N PRO A 105 2.14 -7.19 17.69
CA PRO A 105 3.46 -6.78 18.15
C PRO A 105 4.60 -7.14 17.18
N THR A 106 4.37 -8.06 16.23
CA THR A 106 5.34 -8.41 15.18
C THR A 106 5.65 -7.21 14.28
N ILE A 107 4.76 -6.22 14.17
CA ILE A 107 5.08 -4.96 13.51
C ILE A 107 6.02 -4.13 14.40
N LEU A 108 7.20 -3.80 13.88
CA LEU A 108 8.17 -2.92 14.53
C LEU A 108 7.81 -1.46 14.34
N ALA A 109 7.54 -1.08 13.09
CA ALA A 109 7.31 0.30 12.68
C ALA A 109 6.53 0.36 11.35
N TRP A 110 5.86 1.48 11.16
CA TRP A 110 5.24 1.88 9.90
C TRP A 110 6.14 2.89 9.21
N GLU A 111 6.59 2.57 8.00
CA GLU A 111 7.31 3.49 7.13
C GLU A 111 6.34 4.06 6.10
N LEU A 112 6.26 5.39 6.03
CA LEU A 112 5.28 6.05 5.16
C LEU A 112 5.50 5.66 3.70
N ARG A 113 6.75 5.75 3.25
CA ARG A 113 7.15 5.60 1.86
C ARG A 113 8.56 5.04 1.75
N ASN A 114 8.77 4.20 0.75
CA ASN A 114 10.09 3.76 0.34
C ASN A 114 10.75 4.89 -0.47
N GLU A 115 11.91 5.37 -0.01
CA GLU A 115 12.75 6.37 -0.69
C GLU A 115 12.01 7.62 -1.21
N PRO A 116 11.26 8.34 -0.35
CA PRO A 116 10.46 9.51 -0.73
C PRO A 116 11.29 10.77 -1.08
#